data_AF-A0A0G0NAN2-F1
#
_entry.id   AF-A0A0G0NAN2-F1
#
_cell.length_a   1.000
_cell.length_b   1.000
_cell.length_c   1.000
_cell.angle_alpha   90.00
_cell.angle_beta   90.00
_cell.angle_gamma   90.00
#
_symmetry.space_group_name_H-M   'P 1'
#
loop_
_entity.id
_entity.type
_entity.pdbx_description
1 polymer ?
#
loop_
_entity_poly.entity_id
_entity_poly.type
_entity_poly.pdbx_seq_one_letter_code
_entity_poly.pdbx_strand_id
1 'polypeptide(L)'
;MKRTIKFIIVSFVTVALLAIFYFFFPHVWGEILYPLDYKDLIKKYSEERNLRPNFVAAVIYTESRFNPGSVSSVGALGLMQVMPGTGDSIAQEMGEKTGDLTDPETSIKYGTWYLKGLSDKYNGNTDLILAAYNAG
;
A
#
# COMPACT_ATOMS: atom_id res chain seq x y z
N MET A 1 -8.37 -43.73 -28.67
CA MET A 1 -7.30 -42.78 -29.04
C MET A 1 -7.81 -41.38 -29.41
N LYS A 2 -8.59 -41.20 -30.49
CA LYS A 2 -9.06 -39.85 -30.92
C LYS A 2 -9.90 -39.08 -29.88
N ARG A 3 -10.77 -39.76 -29.12
CA ARG A 3 -11.58 -39.15 -28.04
C ARG A 3 -10.71 -38.62 -26.89
N THR A 4 -9.71 -39.40 -26.46
CA THR A 4 -8.77 -39.02 -25.40
C THR A 4 -7.93 -37.81 -25.82
N ILE A 5 -7.44 -37.78 -27.05
CA ILE A 5 -6.69 -36.64 -27.59
C ILE A 5 -7.56 -35.37 -27.62
N LYS A 6 -8.80 -35.47 -28.09
CA LYS A 6 -9.74 -34.34 -28.08
C LYS A 6 -9.99 -33.82 -26.67
N PHE A 7 -10.15 -34.71 -25.69
CA PHE A 7 -10.33 -34.33 -24.30
C PHE A 7 -9.10 -33.58 -23.76
N ILE A 8 -7.89 -34.10 -24.00
CA ILE A 8 -6.64 -33.44 -23.59
C ILE A 8 -6.52 -32.05 -24.20
N ILE A 9 -6.79 -31.90 -25.50
CA ILE A 9 -6.72 -30.60 -26.17
C ILE A 9 -7.73 -29.62 -25.57
N VAL A 10 -8.98 -30.05 -25.36
CA VAL A 10 -10.00 -29.19 -24.76
C VAL A 10 -9.61 -28.77 -23.34
N SER A 11 -9.15 -29.71 -22.50
CA SER A 11 -8.68 -29.39 -21.15
C SER A 11 -7.51 -28.41 -21.16
N PHE A 12 -6.53 -28.61 -22.06
CA PHE A 12 -5.40 -27.70 -22.19
C PHE A 12 -5.84 -26.30 -22.62
N VAL A 13 -6.72 -26.19 -23.61
CA VAL A 13 -7.28 -24.90 -24.04
C VAL A 13 -8.04 -24.23 -22.91
N THR A 14 -8.85 -24.96 -22.15
CA THR A 14 -9.57 -24.41 -21.00
C THR A 14 -8.62 -23.87 -19.94
N VAL A 15 -7.59 -24.64 -19.56
CA VAL A 15 -6.58 -24.17 -18.58
C VAL A 15 -5.82 -22.95 -19.10
N ALA A 16 -5.44 -22.94 -20.39
CA ALA A 16 -4.79 -21.79 -21.00
C ALA A 16 -5.68 -20.54 -20.99
N LEU A 17 -6.97 -20.68 -21.30
CA LEU A 17 -7.94 -19.60 -21.23
C LEU A 17 -8.14 -19.08 -19.81
N LEU A 18 -8.20 -19.97 -18.81
CA LEU A 18 -8.28 -19.58 -17.40
C LEU A 18 -7.01 -18.86 -16.94
N ALA A 19 -5.82 -19.31 -17.37
CA ALA A 19 -4.58 -18.62 -17.08
C ALA A 19 -4.53 -17.24 -17.74
N ILE A 20 -4.92 -17.13 -19.02
CA ILE A 20 -5.04 -15.84 -19.71
C ILE A 20 -6.02 -14.94 -18.95
N PHE A 21 -7.19 -15.46 -18.57
CA PHE A 21 -8.14 -14.69 -17.78
C PHE A 21 -7.49 -14.19 -16.48
N TYR A 22 -6.85 -15.09 -15.72
CA TYR A 22 -6.16 -14.80 -14.46
C TYR A 22 -5.08 -13.70 -14.58
N PHE A 23 -4.29 -13.70 -15.65
CA PHE A 23 -3.21 -12.72 -15.83
C PHE A 23 -3.70 -11.40 -16.45
N PHE A 24 -4.75 -11.42 -17.28
CA PHE A 24 -5.19 -10.24 -18.03
C PHE A 24 -6.38 -9.49 -17.39
N PHE A 25 -7.11 -10.12 -16.45
CA PHE A 25 -8.23 -9.48 -15.77
C PHE A 25 -8.04 -9.40 -14.23
N PRO A 26 -6.88 -8.94 -13.75
CA PRO A 26 -6.56 -8.95 -12.31
C PRO A 26 -7.52 -8.11 -11.48
N HIS A 27 -8.26 -7.16 -12.06
CA HIS A 27 -9.26 -6.37 -11.34
C HIS A 27 -10.46 -7.21 -10.87
N VAL A 28 -10.74 -8.36 -11.49
CA VAL A 28 -11.91 -9.21 -11.15
C VAL A 28 -11.70 -9.93 -9.80
N TRP A 29 -10.50 -10.41 -9.52
CA TRP A 29 -10.14 -11.04 -8.23
C TRP A 29 -9.26 -10.15 -7.34
N GLY A 30 -8.62 -9.14 -7.91
CA GLY A 30 -7.69 -8.28 -7.19
C GLY A 30 -8.34 -7.58 -6.03
N GLU A 31 -9.56 -7.06 -6.19
CA GLU A 31 -10.30 -6.42 -5.09
C GLU A 31 -10.76 -7.41 -4.01
N ILE A 32 -10.97 -8.68 -4.38
CA ILE A 32 -11.30 -9.75 -3.42
C ILE A 32 -10.07 -10.12 -2.58
N LEU A 33 -8.89 -10.18 -3.20
CA LEU A 33 -7.64 -10.56 -2.54
C LEU A 33 -6.95 -9.39 -1.83
N TYR A 34 -7.15 -8.18 -2.35
CA TYR A 34 -6.55 -6.92 -1.89
C TYR A 34 -7.62 -5.83 -1.84
N PRO A 35 -8.59 -5.92 -0.90
CA PRO A 35 -9.57 -4.87 -0.71
C PRO A 35 -8.84 -3.55 -0.36
N LEU A 36 -9.14 -2.50 -1.11
CA LEU A 36 -8.53 -1.17 -0.93
C LEU A 36 -9.36 -0.36 0.07
N ASP A 37 -9.05 -0.53 1.36
CA ASP A 37 -9.64 0.28 2.41
C ASP A 37 -9.09 1.72 2.42
N TYR A 38 -9.85 2.65 2.99
CA TYR A 38 -9.48 4.07 3.13
C TYR A 38 -9.15 4.79 1.82
N LYS A 39 -9.71 4.31 0.68
CA LYS A 39 -9.47 4.84 -0.67
C LYS A 39 -9.54 6.37 -0.75
N ASP A 40 -10.52 7.00 -0.11
CA ASP A 40 -10.72 8.44 -0.16
C ASP A 40 -9.62 9.20 0.61
N LEU A 41 -9.21 8.68 1.77
CA LEU A 41 -8.11 9.26 2.56
C LEU A 41 -6.76 9.08 1.86
N ILE A 42 -6.51 7.89 1.29
CA ILE A 42 -5.33 7.61 0.49
C ILE A 42 -5.26 8.56 -0.69
N LYS A 43 -6.36 8.71 -1.43
CA LYS A 43 -6.43 9.62 -2.58
C LYS A 43 -6.17 11.07 -2.14
N LYS A 44 -6.90 11.58 -1.14
CA LYS A 44 -6.77 12.94 -0.61
C LYS A 44 -5.31 13.28 -0.29
N TYR A 45 -4.67 12.50 0.59
CA TYR A 45 -3.32 12.82 1.06
C TYR A 45 -2.21 12.49 0.07
N SER A 46 -2.45 11.57 -0.86
CA SER A 46 -1.54 11.33 -1.98
C SER A 46 -1.54 12.52 -2.94
N GLU A 47 -2.72 13.02 -3.31
CA GLU A 47 -2.88 14.17 -4.22
C GLU A 47 -2.31 15.45 -3.60
N GLU A 48 -2.60 15.73 -2.32
CA GLU A 48 -2.03 16.87 -1.58
C GLU A 48 -0.49 16.89 -1.60
N ARG A 49 0.15 15.72 -1.68
CA ARG A 49 1.60 15.56 -1.62
C ARG A 49 2.24 15.15 -2.96
N ASN A 50 1.47 15.15 -4.05
CA ASN A 50 1.93 14.71 -5.37
C ASN A 50 2.58 13.30 -5.35
N LEU A 51 2.00 12.38 -4.58
CA LEU A 51 2.36 10.98 -4.53
C LEU A 51 1.34 10.16 -5.35
N ARG A 52 1.77 9.02 -5.90
CA ARG A 52 0.85 8.13 -6.61
C ARG A 52 -0.03 7.37 -5.58
N PRO A 53 -1.37 7.43 -5.65
CA PRO A 53 -2.24 6.78 -4.66
C PRO A 53 -2.03 5.26 -4.54
N ASN A 54 -1.73 4.59 -5.65
CA ASN A 54 -1.41 3.15 -5.65
C ASN A 54 -0.10 2.83 -4.93
N PHE A 55 0.87 3.74 -4.95
CA PHE A 55 2.13 3.58 -4.22
C PHE A 55 1.89 3.70 -2.71
N VAL A 56 1.12 4.72 -2.28
CA VAL A 56 0.74 4.88 -0.87
C VAL A 56 -0.08 3.67 -0.37
N ALA A 57 -1.03 3.19 -1.16
CA ALA A 57 -1.79 2.00 -0.84
C ALA A 57 -0.90 0.75 -0.68
N ALA A 58 0.10 0.58 -1.55
CA ALA A 58 1.05 -0.53 -1.46
C ALA A 58 1.92 -0.45 -0.19
N VAL A 59 2.34 0.75 0.21
CA VAL A 59 3.05 0.97 1.48
C VAL A 59 2.15 0.58 2.67
N ILE A 60 0.91 1.11 2.74
CA ILE A 60 -0.04 0.77 3.82
C ILE A 60 -0.29 -0.73 3.89
N TYR A 61 -0.51 -1.39 2.75
CA TYR A 61 -0.73 -2.83 2.72
C TYR A 61 0.48 -3.61 3.24
N THR A 62 1.70 -3.17 2.90
CA THR A 62 2.93 -3.81 3.35
C THR A 62 3.15 -3.63 4.86
N GLU A 63 2.87 -2.44 5.38
CA GLU A 63 3.10 -2.07 6.78
C GLU A 63 2.07 -2.66 7.74
N SER A 64 0.78 -2.68 7.36
CA SER A 64 -0.30 -3.02 8.29
C SER A 64 -1.39 -3.90 7.71
N ARG A 65 -1.37 -4.19 6.40
CA ARG A 65 -2.49 -4.80 5.67
C ARG A 65 -3.81 -4.06 5.91
N PHE A 66 -3.74 -2.72 5.92
CA PHE A 66 -4.87 -1.83 6.22
C PHE A 66 -5.46 -1.96 7.64
N ASN A 67 -4.73 -2.52 8.61
CA ASN A 67 -5.18 -2.56 10.00
C ASN A 67 -4.78 -1.28 10.76
N PRO A 68 -5.73 -0.39 11.13
CA PRO A 68 -5.42 0.85 11.85
C PRO A 68 -4.96 0.61 13.30
N GLY A 69 -5.27 -0.54 13.89
CA GLY A 69 -4.80 -0.93 15.22
C GLY A 69 -3.45 -1.65 15.23
N SER A 70 -2.73 -1.66 14.10
CA SER A 70 -1.45 -2.37 14.00
C SER A 70 -0.37 -1.73 14.88
N VAL A 71 0.34 -2.55 15.65
CA VAL A 71 1.45 -2.15 16.51
C VAL A 71 2.62 -3.11 16.26
N SER A 72 3.76 -2.58 15.81
CA SER A 72 4.97 -3.39 15.62
C SER A 72 5.65 -3.73 16.96
N SER A 73 6.55 -4.71 16.94
CA SER A 73 7.36 -5.10 18.09
C SER A 73 8.26 -3.98 18.64
N VAL A 74 8.59 -2.99 17.80
CA VAL A 74 9.45 -1.84 18.15
C VAL A 74 8.64 -0.56 18.41
N GLY A 75 7.31 -0.61 18.33
CA GLY A 75 6.42 0.48 18.73
C GLY A 75 5.90 1.38 17.60
N ALA A 76 6.13 1.03 16.33
CA ALA A 76 5.48 1.69 15.20
C ALA A 76 3.95 1.46 15.20
N LEU A 77 3.16 2.47 14.81
CA LEU A 77 1.71 2.49 14.99
C LEU A 77 0.93 2.73 13.69
N GLY A 78 -0.25 2.12 13.60
CA GLY A 78 -1.29 2.46 12.63
C GLY A 78 -1.07 1.91 11.22
N LEU A 79 -1.80 2.49 10.28
CA LEU A 79 -1.83 2.08 8.87
C LEU A 79 -0.46 2.16 8.20
N MET A 80 0.29 3.23 8.49
CA MET A 80 1.58 3.51 7.85
C MET A 80 2.78 3.25 8.76
N GLN A 81 2.57 2.60 9.92
CA GLN A 81 3.62 2.20 10.87
C GLN A 81 4.62 3.32 11.16
N VAL A 82 4.10 4.49 11.53
CA VAL A 82 4.92 5.64 11.93
C VAL A 82 5.35 5.47 13.39
N MET A 83 6.61 5.76 13.70
CA MET A 83 7.09 5.77 15.08
C MET A 83 6.52 6.97 15.85
N PRO A 84 6.14 6.84 17.14
CA PRO A 84 5.56 7.94 17.92
C PRO A 84 6.39 9.23 17.89
N GLY A 85 7.71 9.14 18.13
CA GLY A 85 8.60 10.31 18.09
C GLY A 85 8.74 10.94 16.70
N THR A 86 8.63 10.12 15.63
CA THR A 86 8.54 10.64 14.26
C THR A 86 7.21 11.36 14.06
N GLY A 87 6.10 10.81 14.55
CA GLY A 87 4.79 11.45 14.52
C GLY A 87 4.76 12.80 15.23
N ASP A 88 5.40 12.91 16.40
CA ASP A 88 5.56 14.16 17.13
C ASP A 88 6.33 15.20 16.31
N SER A 89 7.44 14.78 15.69
CA SER A 89 8.27 15.66 14.85
C SER A 89 7.48 16.16 13.64
N ILE A 90 6.74 15.27 12.98
CA ILE A 90 5.87 15.62 11.83
C ILE A 90 4.80 16.63 12.26
N ALA A 91 4.12 16.38 13.37
CA ALA A 91 3.09 17.29 13.89
C ALA A 91 3.67 18.69 14.14
N GLN A 92 4.86 18.75 14.76
CA GLN A 92 5.57 20.00 15.00
C GLN A 92 5.92 20.73 13.69
N GLU A 93 6.46 20.03 12.70
CA GLU A 93 6.81 20.61 11.39
C GLU A 93 5.58 21.08 10.61
N MET A 94 4.45 20.39 10.77
CA MET A 94 3.16 20.77 10.18
C MET A 94 2.44 21.89 10.96
N GLY A 95 2.96 22.30 12.12
CA GLY A 95 2.35 23.34 12.96
C GLY A 95 1.05 22.90 13.64
N GLU A 96 0.90 21.61 13.91
CA GLU A 96 -0.29 21.02 14.53
C GLU A 96 0.04 20.29 15.83
N LYS A 97 -1.01 19.89 16.56
CA LYS A 97 -0.86 19.03 17.74
C LYS A 97 -0.64 17.59 17.28
N THR A 98 0.19 16.84 18.02
CA THR A 98 0.34 15.39 17.80
C THR A 98 -1.03 14.72 17.78
N GLY A 99 -1.34 14.06 16.65
CA GLY A 99 -2.53 13.23 16.49
C GLY A 99 -2.32 11.79 16.95
N ASP A 100 -3.42 11.03 17.04
CA ASP A 100 -3.39 9.60 17.31
C ASP A 100 -2.94 8.84 16.04
N LEU A 101 -1.79 8.18 16.07
CA LEU A 101 -1.27 7.43 14.91
C LEU A 101 -2.11 6.20 14.54
N THR A 102 -3.01 5.75 15.42
CA THR A 102 -3.96 4.66 15.14
C THR A 102 -5.26 5.14 14.49
N ASP A 103 -5.52 6.45 14.50
CA ASP A 103 -6.58 7.05 13.70
C ASP A 103 -6.21 6.99 12.19
N PRO A 104 -7.06 6.43 11.31
CA PRO A 104 -6.75 6.28 9.90
C PRO A 104 -6.38 7.59 9.18
N GLU A 105 -7.07 8.69 9.48
CA GLU A 105 -6.80 9.98 8.84
C GLU A 105 -5.42 10.50 9.24
N THR A 106 -5.11 10.50 10.54
CA THR A 106 -3.81 10.89 11.08
C THR A 106 -2.68 10.00 10.56
N SER A 107 -2.85 8.68 10.59
CA SER A 107 -1.84 7.71 10.13
C SER A 107 -1.46 7.94 8.67
N ILE A 108 -2.46 8.07 7.79
CA ILE A 108 -2.22 8.30 6.35
C ILE A 108 -1.65 9.70 6.12
N LYS A 109 -2.16 10.72 6.81
CA LYS A 109 -1.63 12.08 6.71
C LYS A 109 -0.15 12.15 7.07
N TYR A 110 0.26 11.52 8.18
CA TYR A 110 1.64 11.61 8.66
C TYR A 110 2.57 10.71 7.84
N GLY A 111 2.14 9.48 7.55
CA GLY A 111 2.93 8.56 6.74
C GLY A 111 3.16 9.08 5.32
N THR A 112 2.15 9.71 4.69
CA THR A 112 2.36 10.34 3.36
C THR A 112 3.22 11.60 3.43
N TRP A 113 3.17 12.36 4.53
CA TRP A 113 4.10 13.48 4.76
C TRP A 113 5.53 12.98 4.79
N TYR A 114 5.78 11.92 5.57
CA TYR A 114 7.10 11.32 5.69
C TYR A 114 7.58 10.74 4.35
N LEU A 115 6.71 10.00 3.66
CA LEU A 115 7.00 9.42 2.36
C LEU A 115 7.32 10.48 1.29
N LYS A 116 6.67 11.65 1.36
CA LYS A 116 6.98 12.79 0.48
C LYS A 116 8.37 13.36 0.76
N GLY A 117 8.75 13.52 2.02
CA GLY A 117 10.10 13.96 2.39
C GLY A 117 11.18 13.02 1.85
N LEU A 118 10.97 11.70 1.94
CA LEU A 118 11.86 10.71 1.33
C LEU A 118 11.86 10.79 -0.20
N SER A 119 10.69 10.98 -0.81
CA SER A 119 10.57 11.13 -2.26
C SER A 119 11.37 12.33 -2.77
N ASP A 120 11.36 13.44 -2.05
CA ASP A 120 12.15 14.62 -2.41
C ASP A 120 13.64 14.38 -2.21
N LYS A 121 14.03 13.78 -1.07
CA LYS A 121 15.41 13.45 -0.75
C LYS A 121 16.06 12.54 -1.80
N TYR A 122 15.31 11.58 -2.33
CA TYR A 122 15.81 10.58 -3.28
C TYR A 122 15.35 10.80 -4.73
N ASN A 123 14.88 12.00 -5.06
CA ASN A 123 14.45 12.39 -6.42
C ASN A 123 13.48 11.39 -7.06
N GLY A 124 12.53 10.85 -6.27
CA GLY A 124 11.54 9.89 -6.73
C GLY A 124 12.06 8.46 -6.96
N ASN A 125 13.31 8.14 -6.60
CA ASN A 125 13.83 6.78 -6.68
C ASN A 125 13.09 5.87 -5.68
N THR A 126 12.19 5.04 -6.21
CA THR A 126 11.27 4.23 -5.40
C THR A 126 12.01 3.23 -4.50
N ASP A 127 13.11 2.64 -4.96
CA ASP A 127 13.86 1.66 -4.18
C ASP A 127 14.52 2.30 -2.96
N LEU A 128 15.13 3.47 -3.15
CA LEU A 128 15.75 4.24 -2.05
C LEU A 128 14.70 4.77 -1.07
N ILE A 129 13.55 5.22 -1.58
CA ILE A 129 12.43 5.68 -0.75
C ILE A 129 11.96 4.56 0.17
N LEU A 130 11.69 3.37 -0.38
CA LEU A 130 11.18 2.24 0.40
C LEU A 130 12.22 1.72 1.41
N ALA A 131 13.49 1.63 1.00
CA ALA A 131 14.58 1.25 1.89
C ALA A 131 14.69 2.21 3.08
N ALA A 132 14.66 3.53 2.83
CA ALA A 132 14.73 4.54 3.87
C ALA A 132 13.46 4.58 4.73
N TYR A 133 12.27 4.35 4.15
CA TYR A 133 11.03 4.34 4.90
C TYR A 133 11.03 3.24 5.98
N ASN A 134 11.54 2.05 5.64
CA ASN A 134 11.59 0.92 6.55
C ASN A 134 12.78 0.98 7.54
N ALA A 135 13.95 1.44 7.08
CA ALA A 135 15.17 1.42 7.89
C ALA A 135 15.39 2.67 8.76
N GLY A 136 14.75 3.79 8.42
CA GLY A 136 15.08 5.12 8.96
C GLY A 136 16.16 5.81 8.15
#